data_AF-A0A2S6VDR8-F1
#
_entry.id   AF-A0A2S6VDR8-F1
#
_cell.length_a   1.000
_cell.length_b   1.000
_cell.length_c   1.000
_cell.angle_alpha   90.00
_cell.angle_beta   90.00
_cell.angle_gamma   90.00
#
_symmetry.space_group_name_H-M   'P 1'
#
loop_
_entity.id
_entity.type
_entity.pdbx_description
1 polymer ?
#
loop_
_entity_poly.entity_id
_entity_poly.type
_entity_poly.pdbx_seq_one_letter_code
_entity_poly.pdbx_strand_id
1 'polypeptide(L)'
;MTMPNFLVIGAAKAGTTALYYYLKQHPQIYMSPEKEPKFFALEGDKLDFRGPGDRENICKSAITTIEAYRQLFKGVTNEIAIGEASPLYLYSPKAAQCIKKYIPNAKLIAILRNPIERAYSGYIMHVREGRETAKNFAEALQQEETRIQNNWGWGHYINVGFYYTQLKRYLELFDREQIRVYLYEDLKANPINLVQDIFRFLGIDDTFLPDTSLKYNVAGVPKNETIKAAIKNFNAVKPAINFLLPDKVRHYVRSKIFEKPPALPQDIRQNLIEVYRQDVLNLQNFLQRDLSHWLQ
;
A
#
# COMPACT_ATOMS: atom_id res chain seq x y z
N MET A 1 0.60 -26.05 10.01
CA MET A 1 0.92 -24.66 10.40
C MET A 1 -0.08 -23.73 9.73
N THR A 2 -0.62 -22.79 10.50
CA THR A 2 -1.62 -21.82 10.05
C THR A 2 -1.09 -20.92 8.93
N MET A 3 -1.95 -20.64 7.94
CA MET A 3 -1.70 -19.74 6.82
C MET A 3 -2.83 -18.70 6.76
N PRO A 4 -2.61 -17.52 6.15
CA PRO A 4 -3.67 -16.55 6.00
C PRO A 4 -4.73 -17.04 5.03
N ASN A 5 -5.98 -16.70 5.30
CA ASN A 5 -7.13 -16.95 4.47
C ASN A 5 -7.69 -15.67 3.81
N PHE A 6 -7.10 -14.50 4.10
CA PHE A 6 -7.31 -13.30 3.30
C PHE A 6 -6.06 -12.43 3.18
N LEU A 7 -5.99 -11.62 2.12
CA LEU A 7 -4.89 -10.70 1.85
C LEU A 7 -5.40 -9.31 1.44
N VAL A 8 -4.79 -8.25 1.98
CA VAL A 8 -4.90 -6.90 1.41
C VAL A 8 -3.75 -6.70 0.42
N ILE A 9 -4.03 -6.93 -0.86
CA ILE A 9 -3.01 -7.05 -1.92
C ILE A 9 -2.51 -5.72 -2.48
N GLY A 10 -3.24 -4.63 -2.26
CA GLY A 10 -2.92 -3.35 -2.90
C GLY A 10 -4.02 -2.32 -2.76
N ALA A 11 -3.85 -1.13 -3.31
CA ALA A 11 -2.64 -0.62 -3.97
C ALA A 11 -1.77 0.18 -2.99
N ALA A 12 -0.47 0.29 -3.27
CA ALA A 12 0.41 1.18 -2.53
C ALA A 12 -0.13 2.62 -2.57
N LYS A 13 -0.09 3.35 -1.46
CA LYS A 13 -0.59 4.75 -1.34
C LYS A 13 -2.10 4.95 -1.55
N ALA A 14 -2.89 3.88 -1.43
CA ALA A 14 -4.35 3.91 -1.53
C ALA A 14 -5.09 3.64 -0.20
N GLY A 15 -4.41 3.69 0.95
CA GLY A 15 -5.06 3.55 2.27
C GLY A 15 -4.95 2.17 2.93
N THR A 16 -4.16 1.26 2.37
CA THR A 16 -3.93 -0.10 2.92
C THR A 16 -3.41 -0.12 4.36
N THR A 17 -2.66 0.88 4.80
CA THR A 17 -2.24 1.00 6.22
C THR A 17 -3.42 1.28 7.15
N ALA A 18 -4.34 2.16 6.75
CA ALA A 18 -5.53 2.43 7.55
C ALA A 18 -6.39 1.17 7.63
N LEU A 19 -6.62 0.48 6.51
CA LEU A 19 -7.32 -0.81 6.49
C LEU A 19 -6.65 -1.84 7.41
N TYR A 20 -5.32 -2.01 7.34
CA TYR A 20 -4.59 -2.94 8.21
C TYR A 20 -4.90 -2.68 9.69
N TYR A 21 -4.85 -1.42 10.13
CA TYR A 21 -5.11 -1.07 11.54
C TYR A 21 -6.58 -1.11 11.92
N TYR A 22 -7.52 -0.85 11.01
CA TYR A 22 -8.95 -0.99 11.29
C TYR A 22 -9.36 -2.46 11.41
N LEU A 23 -8.87 -3.32 10.49
CA LEU A 23 -9.16 -4.76 10.52
C LEU A 23 -8.53 -5.44 11.75
N LYS A 24 -7.32 -5.03 12.15
CA LYS A 24 -6.62 -5.57 13.33
C LYS A 24 -7.37 -5.38 14.66
N GLN A 25 -8.33 -4.46 14.73
CA GLN A 25 -9.12 -4.22 15.94
C GLN A 25 -10.20 -5.27 16.17
N HIS A 26 -10.61 -5.99 15.12
CA HIS A 26 -11.73 -6.92 15.20
C HIS A 26 -11.34 -8.21 15.96
N PRO A 27 -12.11 -8.67 16.96
CA PRO A 27 -11.73 -9.83 17.80
C PRO A 27 -11.65 -11.15 17.04
N GLN A 28 -12.35 -11.26 15.90
CA GLN A 28 -12.29 -12.43 15.01
C GLN A 28 -11.23 -12.32 13.89
N ILE A 29 -10.43 -11.25 13.87
CA ILE A 29 -9.35 -11.05 12.88
C ILE A 29 -7.98 -11.16 13.54
N TYR A 30 -7.14 -12.04 12.99
CA TYR A 30 -5.70 -12.01 13.23
C TYR A 30 -5.00 -11.37 12.03
N MET A 31 -4.39 -10.20 12.24
CA MET A 31 -3.48 -9.59 11.27
C MET A 31 -2.03 -9.97 11.59
N SER A 32 -1.23 -10.30 10.57
CA SER A 32 0.21 -10.51 10.74
C SER A 32 0.83 -9.36 11.55
N PRO A 33 1.71 -9.65 12.53
CA PRO A 33 2.26 -8.61 13.40
C PRO A 33 3.09 -7.60 12.61
N GLU A 34 3.83 -8.10 11.62
CA GLU A 34 4.56 -7.30 10.64
C GLU A 34 3.65 -6.99 9.44
N LYS A 35 3.49 -5.70 9.12
CA LYS A 35 2.81 -5.26 7.91
C LYS A 35 3.79 -5.32 6.74
N GLU A 36 3.28 -5.67 5.56
CA GLU A 36 4.05 -5.81 4.32
C GLU A 36 5.16 -6.87 4.40
N PRO A 37 4.84 -8.15 4.70
CA PRO A 37 5.84 -9.22 4.67
C PRO A 37 6.37 -9.49 3.26
N LYS A 38 5.63 -9.08 2.22
CA LYS A 38 5.98 -9.14 0.79
C LYS A 38 6.31 -10.54 0.26
N PHE A 39 6.05 -11.59 1.05
CA PHE A 39 6.36 -12.97 0.72
C PHE A 39 5.90 -13.42 -0.66
N PHE A 40 4.62 -13.31 -1.00
CA PHE A 40 4.16 -13.77 -2.32
C PHE A 40 4.78 -13.02 -3.50
N ALA A 41 5.26 -11.79 -3.32
CA ALA A 41 5.99 -11.07 -4.36
C ALA A 41 7.48 -11.46 -4.42
N LEU A 42 8.07 -11.92 -3.32
CA LEU A 42 9.52 -12.06 -3.14
C LEU A 42 9.97 -13.48 -2.73
N GLU A 43 9.08 -14.48 -2.80
CA GLU A 43 9.37 -15.87 -2.43
C GLU A 43 10.59 -16.42 -3.21
N GLY A 44 11.64 -16.80 -2.51
CA GLY A 44 12.89 -17.28 -3.12
C GLY A 44 13.82 -16.20 -3.72
N ASP A 45 13.48 -14.91 -3.63
CA ASP A 45 14.31 -13.85 -4.21
C ASP A 45 15.55 -13.54 -3.34
N LYS A 46 16.64 -13.10 -3.99
CA LYS A 46 17.89 -12.70 -3.32
C LYS A 46 17.90 -11.27 -2.77
N LEU A 47 16.80 -10.52 -2.95
CA LEU A 47 16.62 -9.13 -2.51
C LEU A 47 17.74 -8.17 -2.95
N ASP A 48 18.12 -8.21 -4.23
CA ASP A 48 19.21 -7.43 -4.81
C ASP A 48 18.78 -6.05 -5.35
N PHE A 49 17.78 -5.44 -4.69
CA PHE A 49 17.28 -4.11 -5.05
C PHE A 49 18.35 -3.02 -4.86
N ARG A 50 18.45 -2.10 -5.82
CA ARG A 50 19.59 -1.15 -5.94
C ARG A 50 19.19 0.32 -5.84
N GLY A 51 17.93 0.61 -5.56
CA GLY A 51 17.44 1.96 -5.36
C GLY A 51 17.89 2.56 -4.02
N PRO A 52 18.01 3.88 -3.92
CA PRO A 52 18.33 4.56 -2.67
C PRO A 52 17.37 4.18 -1.54
N GLY A 53 17.90 3.63 -0.45
CA GLY A 53 17.11 3.21 0.70
C GLY A 53 16.40 1.86 0.55
N ASP A 54 16.62 1.09 -0.52
CA ASP A 54 15.97 -0.21 -0.71
C ASP A 54 16.32 -1.20 0.41
N ARG A 55 17.60 -1.25 0.80
CA ARG A 55 18.10 -2.12 1.86
C ARG A 55 17.39 -1.86 3.20
N GLU A 56 17.21 -0.58 3.54
CA GLU A 56 16.60 -0.15 4.79
C GLU A 56 15.06 -0.21 4.77
N ASN A 57 14.44 -0.45 3.61
CA ASN A 57 12.99 -0.46 3.44
C ASN A 57 12.46 -1.79 2.90
N ILE A 58 12.45 -1.97 1.57
CA ILE A 58 11.85 -3.15 0.95
C ILE A 58 12.57 -4.43 1.40
N CYS A 59 13.90 -4.43 1.47
CA CYS A 59 14.65 -5.62 1.88
C CYS A 59 14.52 -5.91 3.37
N LYS A 60 14.44 -4.88 4.23
CA LYS A 60 14.41 -5.04 5.69
C LYS A 60 13.21 -5.84 6.20
N SER A 61 12.05 -5.67 5.57
CA SER A 61 10.79 -6.30 5.97
C SER A 61 10.39 -7.49 5.08
N ALA A 62 11.14 -7.73 4.01
CA ALA A 62 10.84 -8.80 3.07
C ALA A 62 11.11 -10.17 3.69
N ILE A 63 10.11 -11.03 3.61
CA ILE A 63 10.22 -12.45 3.90
C ILE A 63 10.29 -13.20 2.59
N THR A 64 11.29 -14.06 2.41
CA THR A 64 11.50 -14.80 1.15
C THR A 64 11.34 -16.31 1.31
N THR A 65 11.19 -16.82 2.53
CA THR A 65 11.00 -18.26 2.80
C THR A 65 9.63 -18.55 3.41
N ILE A 66 9.07 -19.71 3.08
CA ILE A 66 7.75 -20.13 3.57
C ILE A 66 7.76 -20.40 5.08
N GLU A 67 8.87 -20.89 5.61
CA GLU A 67 9.04 -21.15 7.05
C GLU A 67 8.95 -19.85 7.84
N ALA A 68 9.69 -18.81 7.43
CA ALA A 68 9.62 -17.49 8.07
C ALA A 68 8.24 -16.84 7.90
N TYR A 69 7.59 -17.03 6.74
CA TYR A 69 6.25 -16.52 6.51
C TYR A 69 5.22 -17.16 7.46
N ARG A 70 5.28 -18.49 7.65
CA ARG A 70 4.40 -19.21 8.58
C ARG A 70 4.56 -18.75 10.04
N GLN A 71 5.76 -18.30 10.44
CA GLN A 71 5.98 -17.80 11.80
C GLN A 71 5.16 -16.55 12.13
N LEU A 72 4.72 -15.77 11.13
CA LEU A 72 3.86 -14.61 11.34
C LEU A 72 2.48 -14.99 11.92
N PHE A 73 2.05 -16.23 11.70
CA PHE A 73 0.71 -16.72 12.06
C PHE A 73 0.72 -17.70 13.24
N LYS A 74 1.86 -17.82 13.94
CA LYS A 74 1.98 -18.68 15.13
C LYS A 74 1.11 -18.22 16.31
N GLY A 75 0.74 -16.95 16.33
CA GLY A 75 -0.09 -16.34 17.38
C GLY A 75 -1.59 -16.49 17.15
N VAL A 76 -2.02 -17.10 16.04
CA VAL A 76 -3.43 -17.39 15.79
C VAL A 76 -3.93 -18.37 16.84
N THR A 77 -5.08 -18.05 17.43
CA THR A 77 -5.80 -18.88 18.38
C THR A 77 -7.15 -19.27 17.78
N ASN A 78 -8.17 -18.45 18.00
CA ASN A 78 -9.56 -18.71 17.62
C ASN A 78 -10.07 -17.75 16.53
N GLU A 79 -9.21 -16.89 15.98
CA GLU A 79 -9.57 -15.94 14.94
C GLU A 79 -10.00 -16.67 13.67
N ILE A 80 -11.12 -16.24 13.08
CA ILE A 80 -11.71 -16.84 11.89
C ILE A 80 -11.01 -16.30 10.64
N ALA A 81 -10.78 -14.99 10.60
CA ALA A 81 -10.15 -14.30 9.49
C ALA A 81 -8.68 -14.03 9.83
N ILE A 82 -7.78 -14.64 9.08
CA ILE A 82 -6.34 -14.58 9.31
C ILE A 82 -5.72 -13.94 8.07
N GLY A 83 -5.05 -12.81 8.22
CA GLY A 83 -4.60 -12.08 7.05
C GLY A 83 -3.37 -11.22 7.25
N GLU A 84 -2.93 -10.65 6.14
CA GLU A 84 -1.83 -9.71 6.08
C GLU A 84 -2.06 -8.67 4.98
N ALA A 85 -1.27 -7.60 4.99
CA ALA A 85 -1.41 -6.50 4.05
C ALA A 85 -0.06 -6.13 3.42
N SER A 86 0.08 -6.43 2.14
CA SER A 86 1.30 -6.20 1.36
C SER A 86 0.94 -5.56 0.02
N PRO A 87 0.95 -4.22 -0.09
CA PRO A 87 0.46 -3.53 -1.29
C PRO A 87 1.28 -3.78 -2.56
N LEU A 88 2.46 -4.40 -2.43
CA LEU A 88 3.30 -4.83 -3.54
C LEU A 88 2.67 -5.98 -4.33
N TYR A 89 1.77 -6.77 -3.72
CA TYR A 89 1.21 -7.95 -4.39
C TYR A 89 0.44 -7.58 -5.65
N LEU A 90 -0.45 -6.59 -5.58
CA LEU A 90 -1.24 -6.18 -6.74
C LEU A 90 -0.34 -5.82 -7.93
N TYR A 91 0.75 -5.09 -7.67
CA TYR A 91 1.69 -4.67 -8.71
C TYR A 91 2.58 -5.81 -9.22
N SER A 92 3.06 -6.69 -8.34
CA SER A 92 4.01 -7.75 -8.68
C SER A 92 3.44 -8.72 -9.74
N PRO A 93 4.21 -9.04 -10.80
CA PRO A 93 3.78 -10.01 -11.81
C PRO A 93 3.75 -11.46 -11.27
N LYS A 94 4.50 -11.75 -10.20
CA LYS A 94 4.65 -13.08 -9.58
C LYS A 94 3.62 -13.37 -8.50
N ALA A 95 3.14 -12.33 -7.81
CA ALA A 95 2.37 -12.51 -6.58
C ALA A 95 1.09 -13.32 -6.77
N ALA A 96 0.32 -13.08 -7.83
CA ALA A 96 -0.94 -13.79 -8.06
C ALA A 96 -0.75 -15.32 -8.18
N GLN A 97 0.26 -15.77 -8.93
CA GLN A 97 0.59 -17.19 -9.07
C GLN A 97 1.09 -17.79 -7.75
N CYS A 98 1.94 -17.04 -7.03
CA CYS A 98 2.46 -17.49 -5.74
C CYS A 98 1.33 -17.62 -4.70
N ILE A 99 0.39 -16.67 -4.65
CA ILE A 99 -0.81 -16.75 -3.80
C ILE A 99 -1.63 -17.98 -4.18
N LYS A 100 -1.87 -18.22 -5.48
CA LYS A 100 -2.66 -19.37 -5.94
C LYS A 100 -2.02 -20.70 -5.54
N LYS A 101 -0.69 -20.79 -5.59
CA LYS A 101 0.09 -21.97 -5.16
C LYS A 101 -0.10 -22.29 -3.67
N TYR A 102 -0.05 -21.30 -2.80
CA TYR A 102 -0.02 -21.53 -1.34
C TYR A 102 -1.38 -21.45 -0.65
N ILE A 103 -2.25 -20.54 -1.09
CA ILE A 103 -3.54 -20.22 -0.47
C ILE A 103 -4.62 -20.02 -1.54
N PRO A 104 -4.94 -21.03 -2.37
CA PRO A 104 -5.81 -20.89 -3.54
C PRO A 104 -7.23 -20.39 -3.23
N ASN A 105 -7.69 -20.60 -2.00
CA ASN A 105 -9.03 -20.24 -1.53
C ASN A 105 -9.06 -18.90 -0.77
N ALA A 106 -7.94 -18.16 -0.73
CA ALA A 106 -7.87 -16.91 0.00
C ALA A 106 -8.81 -15.85 -0.59
N LYS A 107 -9.34 -15.01 0.29
CA LYS A 107 -10.07 -13.78 -0.07
C LYS A 107 -9.08 -12.64 -0.31
N LEU A 108 -9.23 -11.91 -1.40
CA LEU A 108 -8.30 -10.88 -1.85
C LEU A 108 -9.00 -9.52 -1.81
N ILE A 109 -8.38 -8.56 -1.15
CA ILE A 109 -8.90 -7.21 -0.96
C ILE A 109 -7.94 -6.22 -1.63
N ALA A 110 -8.44 -5.46 -2.59
CA ALA A 110 -7.74 -4.32 -3.18
C ALA A 110 -8.47 -3.03 -2.80
N ILE A 111 -7.72 -1.99 -2.47
CA ILE A 111 -8.19 -0.62 -2.35
C ILE A 111 -7.44 0.26 -3.35
N LEU A 112 -8.17 0.91 -4.24
CA LEU A 112 -7.61 1.72 -5.33
C LEU A 112 -7.82 3.21 -5.03
N ARG A 113 -7.00 4.06 -5.62
CA ARG A 113 -7.11 5.52 -5.53
C ARG A 113 -6.91 6.06 -6.95
N ASN A 114 -7.38 7.26 -7.25
CA ASN A 114 -6.99 7.94 -8.50
C ASN A 114 -5.47 7.72 -8.77
N PRO A 115 -5.08 7.11 -9.90
CA PRO A 115 -3.72 6.63 -10.13
C PRO A 115 -2.70 7.77 -10.19
N ILE A 116 -3.14 8.97 -10.58
CA ILE A 116 -2.35 10.20 -10.62
C ILE A 116 -2.06 10.69 -9.20
N GLU A 117 -3.10 10.78 -8.38
CA GLU A 117 -3.00 11.16 -6.96
C GLU A 117 -2.19 10.14 -6.15
N ARG A 118 -2.29 8.86 -6.50
CA ARG A 118 -1.47 7.78 -5.93
C ARG A 118 0.01 7.98 -6.30
N ALA A 119 0.30 8.20 -7.59
CA ALA A 119 1.67 8.41 -8.08
C ALA A 119 2.33 9.59 -7.36
N TYR A 120 1.64 10.74 -7.30
CA TYR A 120 2.15 11.92 -6.62
C TYR A 120 2.32 11.69 -5.11
N SER A 121 1.40 10.98 -4.46
CA SER A 121 1.54 10.60 -3.05
C SER A 121 2.76 9.70 -2.80
N GLY A 122 3.09 8.82 -3.75
CA GLY A 122 4.31 8.01 -3.72
C GLY A 122 5.57 8.86 -3.82
N TYR A 123 5.61 9.77 -4.78
CA TYR A 123 6.71 10.73 -4.95
C TYR A 123 6.97 11.55 -3.68
N ILE A 124 5.92 12.18 -3.13
CA ILE A 124 6.01 12.97 -1.89
C ILE A 124 6.53 12.13 -0.71
N MET A 125 6.13 10.86 -0.63
CA MET A 125 6.63 9.96 0.41
C MET A 125 8.14 9.73 0.27
N HIS A 126 8.64 9.53 -0.95
CA HIS A 126 10.05 9.30 -1.21
C HIS A 126 10.90 10.55 -1.02
N VAL A 127 10.39 11.74 -1.37
CA VAL A 127 11.02 13.03 -1.04
C VAL A 127 11.14 13.20 0.46
N ARG A 128 10.06 12.95 1.21
CA ARG A 128 10.01 13.06 2.67
C ARG A 128 11.00 12.11 3.36
N GLU A 129 11.21 10.94 2.79
CA GLU A 129 12.11 9.92 3.32
C GLU A 129 13.56 10.09 2.84
N GLY A 130 13.84 11.11 2.03
CA GLY A 130 15.17 11.38 1.48
C GLY A 130 15.66 10.30 0.51
N ARG A 131 14.71 9.57 -0.11
CA ARG A 131 14.98 8.50 -1.08
C ARG A 131 14.89 8.97 -2.52
N GLU A 132 14.04 9.96 -2.78
CA GLU A 132 13.88 10.51 -4.12
C GLU A 132 15.14 11.27 -4.58
N THR A 133 15.64 10.93 -5.77
CA THR A 133 16.84 11.51 -6.39
C THR A 133 16.52 12.53 -7.46
N ALA A 134 15.30 12.50 -8.03
CA ALA A 134 14.87 13.48 -9.02
C ALA A 134 14.59 14.84 -8.38
N LYS A 135 14.84 15.92 -9.12
CA LYS A 135 14.65 17.31 -8.65
C LYS A 135 13.18 17.67 -8.49
N ASN A 136 12.32 17.09 -9.31
CA ASN A 136 10.88 17.33 -9.31
C ASN A 136 10.11 16.08 -9.78
N PHE A 137 8.77 16.15 -9.73
CA PHE A 137 7.93 15.01 -10.07
C PHE A 137 8.01 14.63 -11.56
N ALA A 138 8.10 15.60 -12.48
CA ALA A 138 8.20 15.32 -13.92
C ALA A 138 9.47 14.52 -14.24
N GLU A 139 10.62 14.93 -13.69
CA GLU A 139 11.87 14.18 -13.84
C GLU A 139 11.77 12.78 -13.20
N ALA A 140 11.08 12.67 -12.06
CA ALA A 140 10.90 11.38 -11.39
C ALA A 140 10.08 10.38 -12.22
N LEU A 141 9.10 10.88 -12.99
CA LEU A 141 8.31 10.08 -13.94
C LEU A 141 9.16 9.63 -15.14
N GLN A 142 9.99 10.51 -15.70
CA GLN A 142 10.88 10.19 -16.82
C GLN A 142 11.95 9.14 -16.45
N GLN A 143 12.41 9.13 -15.20
CA GLN A 143 13.42 8.18 -14.72
C GLN A 143 12.87 6.78 -14.43
N GLU A 144 11.55 6.56 -14.45
CA GLU A 144 10.94 5.31 -14.00
C GLU A 144 11.45 4.07 -14.73
N GLU A 145 11.52 4.11 -16.06
CA GLU A 145 11.98 2.99 -16.85
C GLU A 145 13.44 2.64 -16.51
N THR A 146 14.31 3.65 -16.40
CA THR A 146 15.70 3.48 -15.98
C THR A 146 15.80 2.91 -14.56
N ARG A 147 14.90 3.27 -13.63
CA ARG A 147 14.87 2.72 -12.27
C ARG A 147 14.49 1.24 -12.27
N ILE A 148 13.52 0.86 -13.09
CA ILE A 148 13.11 -0.54 -13.27
C ILE A 148 14.27 -1.37 -13.82
N GLN A 149 14.92 -0.89 -14.88
CA GLN A 149 16.09 -1.55 -15.49
C GLN A 149 17.26 -1.70 -14.51
N ASN A 150 17.44 -0.72 -13.61
CA ASN A 150 18.45 -0.77 -12.56
C ASN A 150 18.02 -1.54 -11.30
N ASN A 151 16.89 -2.27 -11.35
CA ASN A 151 16.35 -3.07 -10.24
C ASN A 151 16.09 -2.25 -8.97
N TRP A 152 15.51 -1.06 -9.10
CA TRP A 152 15.03 -0.31 -7.93
C TRP A 152 13.71 -0.91 -7.44
N GLY A 153 13.60 -1.18 -6.14
CA GLY A 153 12.41 -1.77 -5.52
C GLY A 153 11.24 -0.79 -5.32
N TRP A 154 11.46 0.49 -5.64
CA TRP A 154 10.45 1.55 -5.58
C TRP A 154 10.65 2.55 -6.73
N GLY A 155 9.78 3.56 -6.79
CA GLY A 155 9.88 4.66 -7.75
C GLY A 155 9.22 4.36 -9.08
N HIS A 156 8.38 3.32 -9.11
CA HIS A 156 7.52 2.94 -10.23
C HIS A 156 6.21 3.72 -10.11
N TYR A 157 6.25 5.01 -10.38
CA TYR A 157 5.15 5.94 -10.16
C TYR A 157 4.04 5.80 -11.18
N ILE A 158 4.32 5.42 -12.42
CA ILE A 158 3.38 5.21 -13.51
C ILE A 158 2.88 3.76 -13.47
N ASN A 159 3.78 2.78 -13.45
CA ASN A 159 3.43 1.38 -13.67
C ASN A 159 2.55 0.79 -12.55
N VAL A 160 2.71 1.28 -11.32
CA VAL A 160 1.87 0.88 -10.17
C VAL A 160 0.42 1.38 -10.33
N GLY A 161 0.15 2.32 -11.24
CA GLY A 161 -1.18 2.90 -11.46
C GLY A 161 -2.08 2.17 -12.46
N PHE A 162 -1.55 1.21 -13.24
CA PHE A 162 -2.35 0.43 -14.21
C PHE A 162 -3.15 -0.69 -13.53
N TYR A 163 -4.18 -0.32 -12.76
CA TYR A 163 -4.93 -1.24 -11.91
C TYR A 163 -5.71 -2.29 -12.68
N TYR A 164 -6.30 -1.96 -13.83
CA TYR A 164 -7.05 -2.96 -14.59
C TYR A 164 -6.11 -4.06 -15.09
N THR A 165 -4.97 -3.66 -15.65
CA THR A 165 -3.89 -4.57 -16.06
C THR A 165 -3.44 -5.49 -14.90
N GLN A 166 -3.29 -4.93 -13.69
CA GLN A 166 -2.89 -5.68 -12.51
C GLN A 166 -3.98 -6.64 -12.01
N LEU A 167 -5.23 -6.19 -11.92
CA LEU A 167 -6.38 -6.98 -11.46
C LEU A 167 -6.72 -8.13 -12.43
N LYS A 168 -6.54 -7.92 -13.74
CA LYS A 168 -6.75 -8.95 -14.76
C LYS A 168 -5.95 -10.23 -14.44
N ARG A 169 -4.68 -10.09 -14.02
CA ARG A 169 -3.83 -11.23 -13.64
C ARG A 169 -4.38 -12.04 -12.47
N TYR A 170 -5.09 -11.39 -11.55
CA TYR A 170 -5.73 -12.07 -10.43
C TYR A 170 -7.01 -12.77 -10.88
N LEU A 171 -7.81 -12.15 -11.74
CA LEU A 171 -9.06 -12.73 -12.25
C LEU A 171 -8.85 -13.93 -13.17
N GLU A 172 -7.68 -14.04 -13.80
CA GLU A 172 -7.28 -15.23 -14.56
C GLU A 172 -6.99 -16.44 -13.66
N LEU A 173 -6.83 -16.24 -12.35
CA LEU A 173 -6.42 -17.27 -11.39
C LEU A 173 -7.42 -17.51 -10.25
N PHE A 174 -8.25 -16.52 -9.93
CA PHE A 174 -9.17 -16.55 -8.79
C PHE A 174 -10.58 -16.21 -9.25
N ASP A 175 -11.56 -16.81 -8.58
CA ASP A 175 -12.96 -16.53 -8.85
C ASP A 175 -13.28 -15.08 -8.49
N ARG A 176 -14.25 -14.48 -9.19
CA ARG A 176 -14.61 -13.06 -9.01
C ARG A 176 -15.02 -12.79 -7.56
N GLU A 177 -15.68 -13.75 -6.94
CA GLU A 177 -16.18 -13.74 -5.56
C GLU A 177 -15.03 -13.72 -4.55
N GLN A 178 -13.84 -14.21 -4.91
CA GLN A 178 -12.66 -14.13 -4.05
C GLN A 178 -12.01 -12.74 -4.06
N ILE A 179 -12.42 -11.82 -4.94
CA ILE A 179 -11.76 -10.52 -5.09
C ILE A 179 -12.74 -9.37 -4.80
N ARG A 180 -12.47 -8.62 -3.74
CA ARG A 180 -13.14 -7.34 -3.45
C ARG A 180 -12.25 -6.16 -3.77
N VAL A 181 -12.82 -5.18 -4.46
CA VAL A 181 -12.15 -3.94 -4.85
C VAL A 181 -12.91 -2.76 -4.25
N TYR A 182 -12.21 -1.94 -3.48
CA TYR A 182 -12.71 -0.73 -2.84
C TYR A 182 -12.02 0.50 -3.43
N LEU A 183 -12.64 1.68 -3.29
CA LEU A 183 -12.00 2.94 -3.61
C LEU A 183 -11.59 3.69 -2.34
N TYR A 184 -10.48 4.40 -2.42
CA TYR A 184 -9.93 5.22 -1.34
C TYR A 184 -10.88 6.35 -0.95
N GLU A 185 -11.65 6.85 -1.91
CA GLU A 185 -12.70 7.82 -1.75
C GLU A 185 -13.80 7.31 -0.80
N ASP A 186 -14.15 6.01 -0.89
CA ASP A 186 -15.13 5.39 0.02
C ASP A 186 -14.58 5.29 1.44
N LEU A 187 -13.30 4.90 1.57
CA LEU A 187 -12.62 4.85 2.85
C LEU A 187 -12.60 6.22 3.53
N LYS A 188 -12.48 7.29 2.74
CA LYS A 188 -12.52 8.66 3.26
C LYS A 188 -13.92 9.12 3.61
N ALA A 189 -14.92 8.75 2.81
CA ALA A 189 -16.30 9.20 2.98
C ALA A 189 -16.98 8.47 4.13
N ASN A 190 -16.85 7.14 4.21
CA ASN A 190 -17.46 6.33 5.24
C ASN A 190 -16.59 5.09 5.57
N PRO A 191 -15.55 5.26 6.41
CA PRO A 191 -14.64 4.16 6.74
C PRO A 191 -15.33 3.01 7.49
N ILE A 192 -16.35 3.31 8.30
CA ILE A 192 -17.10 2.30 9.07
C ILE A 192 -17.83 1.37 8.10
N ASN A 193 -18.65 1.91 7.19
CA ASN A 193 -19.40 1.08 6.25
C ASN A 193 -18.49 0.23 5.35
N LEU A 194 -17.36 0.79 4.91
CA LEU A 194 -16.38 0.05 4.11
C LEU A 194 -15.81 -1.14 4.90
N VAL A 195 -15.41 -0.92 6.14
CA VAL A 195 -14.81 -1.99 6.96
C VAL A 195 -15.85 -3.05 7.34
N GLN A 196 -17.10 -2.68 7.60
CA GLN A 196 -18.19 -3.64 7.79
C GLN A 196 -18.46 -4.47 6.53
N ASP A 197 -18.36 -3.87 5.34
CA ASP A 197 -18.43 -4.63 4.10
C ASP A 197 -17.30 -5.65 3.96
N ILE A 198 -16.09 -5.28 4.38
CA ILE A 198 -14.97 -6.23 4.48
C ILE A 198 -15.30 -7.35 5.48
N PHE A 199 -15.90 -7.06 6.63
CA PHE A 199 -16.28 -8.09 7.61
C PHE A 199 -17.29 -9.09 7.03
N ARG A 200 -18.33 -8.61 6.34
CA ARG A 200 -19.26 -9.47 5.60
C ARG A 200 -18.55 -10.30 4.55
N PHE A 201 -17.66 -9.67 3.78
CA PHE A 201 -16.89 -10.36 2.78
C PHE A 201 -16.03 -11.47 3.40
N LEU A 202 -15.41 -11.23 4.56
CA LEU A 202 -14.62 -12.22 5.28
C LEU A 202 -15.48 -13.29 5.96
N GLY A 203 -16.77 -13.05 6.18
CA GLY A 203 -17.71 -13.99 6.81
C GLY A 203 -17.62 -13.98 8.33
N ILE A 204 -17.36 -12.81 8.91
CA ILE A 204 -17.27 -12.58 10.37
C ILE A 204 -18.33 -11.56 10.80
N ASP A 205 -18.45 -11.31 12.11
CA ASP A 205 -19.37 -10.32 12.67
C ASP A 205 -19.15 -8.92 12.05
N ASP A 206 -20.15 -8.40 11.34
CA ASP A 206 -20.09 -7.08 10.72
C ASP A 206 -20.68 -5.97 11.59
N THR A 207 -21.12 -6.29 12.81
CA THR A 207 -21.64 -5.30 13.77
C THR A 207 -20.55 -4.62 14.59
N PHE A 208 -19.33 -5.16 14.59
CA PHE A 208 -18.18 -4.55 15.26
C PHE A 208 -17.83 -3.18 14.66
N LEU A 209 -17.59 -2.19 15.52
CA LEU A 209 -17.24 -0.83 15.14
C LEU A 209 -15.77 -0.54 15.47
N PRO A 210 -14.85 -0.52 14.49
CA PRO A 210 -13.47 -0.12 14.72
C PRO A 210 -13.38 1.38 15.00
N ASP A 211 -12.41 1.79 15.82
CA ASP A 211 -12.03 3.19 15.96
C ASP A 211 -11.35 3.66 14.68
N THR A 212 -12.05 4.54 13.96
CA THR A 212 -11.61 5.16 12.71
C THR A 212 -11.22 6.63 12.89
N SER A 213 -11.23 7.15 14.12
CA SER A 213 -10.86 8.54 14.44
C SER A 213 -9.39 8.85 14.14
N LEU A 214 -8.53 7.84 14.30
CA LEU A 214 -7.11 7.93 13.96
C LEU A 214 -6.90 7.88 12.45
N LYS A 215 -6.56 9.03 11.87
CA LYS A 215 -6.15 9.14 10.46
C LYS A 215 -4.67 8.74 10.30
N TYR A 216 -4.44 7.53 9.81
CA TYR A 216 -3.10 7.04 9.49
C TYR A 216 -2.53 7.68 8.21
N ASN A 217 -1.22 7.96 8.20
CA ASN A 217 -0.45 8.38 7.01
C ASN A 217 -0.91 9.68 6.31
N VAL A 218 -1.30 10.70 7.07
CA VAL A 218 -1.50 12.06 6.53
C VAL A 218 -0.20 12.55 5.83
N ALA A 219 -0.32 13.01 4.59
CA ALA A 219 0.81 13.45 3.76
C ALA A 219 1.45 14.74 4.30
N GLY A 220 2.77 14.90 4.09
CA GLY A 220 3.52 16.10 4.44
C GLY A 220 4.97 16.04 3.92
N VAL A 221 5.60 17.20 3.68
CA VAL A 221 6.99 17.35 3.18
C VAL A 221 7.85 18.11 4.19
N PRO A 222 9.16 17.80 4.35
CA PRO A 222 10.04 18.55 5.24
C PRO A 222 10.09 20.04 4.84
N LYS A 223 10.06 20.94 5.82
CA LYS A 223 10.04 22.40 5.57
C LYS A 223 11.33 22.95 4.95
N ASN A 224 12.47 22.30 5.17
CA ASN A 224 13.76 22.72 4.62
C ASN A 224 14.75 21.54 4.50
N GLU A 225 15.82 21.76 3.75
CA GLU A 225 16.86 20.75 3.48
C GLU A 225 17.64 20.34 4.75
N THR A 226 17.76 21.23 5.74
CA THR A 226 18.41 20.91 7.03
C THR A 226 17.59 19.90 7.83
N ILE A 227 16.27 20.06 7.86
CA ILE A 227 15.33 19.11 8.48
C ILE A 227 15.34 17.79 7.70
N LYS A 228 15.40 17.82 6.37
CA LYS A 228 15.52 16.62 5.53
C LYS A 228 16.82 15.84 5.83
N ALA A 229 17.95 16.55 5.96
CA ALA A 229 19.22 15.96 6.36
C ALA A 229 19.17 15.40 7.79
N ALA A 230 18.53 16.12 8.73
CA ALA A 230 18.33 15.66 10.09
C ALA A 230 17.46 14.39 10.15
N ILE A 231 16.35 14.32 9.41
CA ILE A 231 15.45 13.15 9.32
C ILE A 231 16.19 11.92 8.79
N LYS A 232 17.09 12.09 7.80
CA LYS A 232 17.92 11.01 7.24
C LYS A 232 18.77 10.36 8.35
N ASN A 233 19.37 11.16 9.21
CA ASN A 233 20.14 10.71 10.37
C ASN A 233 19.23 10.21 11.53
N PHE A 234 18.02 10.76 11.65
CA PHE A 234 17.03 10.44 12.70
C PHE A 234 16.36 9.06 12.51
N ASN A 235 16.26 8.56 11.28
CA ASN A 235 15.68 7.23 10.99
C ASN A 235 16.46 6.09 11.68
N ALA A 236 17.72 6.30 12.08
CA ALA A 236 18.50 5.36 12.88
C ALA A 236 18.00 5.22 14.34
N VAL A 237 17.34 6.25 14.89
CA VAL A 237 16.92 6.34 16.32
C VAL A 237 15.40 6.22 16.52
N LYS A 238 14.68 6.07 15.42
CA LYS A 238 13.20 6.04 15.31
C LYS A 238 12.48 5.05 16.24
N PRO A 239 13.01 3.84 16.54
CA PRO A 239 12.33 2.89 17.43
C PRO A 239 12.22 3.39 18.88
N ALA A 240 13.25 4.09 19.38
CA ALA A 240 13.32 4.51 20.78
C ALA A 240 12.34 5.65 21.11
N ILE A 241 12.08 6.55 20.16
CA ILE A 241 11.22 7.73 20.37
C ILE A 241 9.73 7.40 20.20
N ASN A 242 9.40 6.45 19.31
CA ASN A 242 8.02 6.02 19.10
C ASN A 242 7.42 5.31 20.33
N PHE A 243 8.25 4.74 21.20
CA PHE A 243 7.83 4.08 22.43
C PHE A 243 7.44 5.05 23.56
N LEU A 244 7.88 6.32 23.51
CA LEU A 244 7.78 7.25 24.64
C LEU A 244 6.81 8.43 24.46
N LEU A 245 6.34 8.70 23.24
CA LEU A 245 5.53 9.89 22.96
C LEU A 245 4.03 9.59 22.78
N PRO A 246 3.14 10.23 23.57
CA PRO A 246 1.70 10.20 23.34
C PRO A 246 1.31 10.72 21.96
N ASP A 247 0.20 10.22 21.39
CA ASP A 247 -0.22 10.53 20.02
C ASP A 247 -0.41 12.02 19.73
N LYS A 248 -0.93 12.78 20.70
CA LYS A 248 -1.12 14.24 20.59
C LYS A 248 0.21 14.98 20.42
N VAL A 249 1.24 14.56 21.14
CA VAL A 249 2.59 15.14 21.07
C VAL A 249 3.23 14.78 19.73
N ARG A 250 3.06 13.53 19.29
CA ARG A 250 3.54 13.06 17.97
C ARG A 250 2.92 13.86 16.83
N HIS A 251 1.62 14.17 16.90
CA HIS A 251 0.92 14.97 15.91
C HIS A 251 1.43 16.43 15.87
N TYR A 252 1.62 17.06 17.04
CA TYR A 252 2.17 18.40 17.16
C TYR A 252 3.62 18.51 16.64
N VAL A 253 4.49 17.57 17.00
CA VAL A 253 5.86 17.53 16.49
C VAL A 253 5.87 17.35 14.97
N ARG A 254 4.98 16.51 14.41
CA ARG A 254 4.83 16.35 12.95
C ARG A 254 4.45 17.66 12.25
N SER A 255 3.49 18.43 12.76
CA SER A 255 3.04 19.67 12.10
C SER A 255 4.10 20.78 12.13
N LYS A 256 5.06 20.72 13.06
CA LYS A 256 6.21 21.61 13.08
C LYS A 256 7.29 21.20 12.07
N ILE A 257 7.44 19.90 11.80
CA ILE A 257 8.47 19.34 10.92
C ILE A 257 8.03 19.28 9.44
N PHE A 258 6.74 19.05 9.19
CA PHE A 258 6.20 18.82 7.85
C PHE A 258 5.19 19.90 7.45
N GLU A 259 5.28 20.35 6.20
CA GLU A 259 4.30 21.21 5.53
C GLU A 259 3.40 20.42 4.60
N LYS A 260 2.30 21.07 4.17
CA LYS A 260 1.43 20.51 3.14
C LYS A 260 2.26 20.32 1.86
N PRO A 261 2.19 19.16 1.19
CA PRO A 261 2.88 18.98 -0.08
C PRO A 261 2.41 20.01 -1.10
N PRO A 262 3.29 20.42 -2.04
CA PRO A 262 2.87 21.28 -3.15
C PRO A 262 1.72 20.63 -3.93
N ALA A 263 0.95 21.44 -4.64
CA ALA A 263 -0.06 20.91 -5.54
C ALA A 263 0.61 20.19 -6.72
N LEU A 264 -0.03 19.13 -7.22
CA LEU A 264 0.39 18.49 -8.46
C LEU A 264 0.24 19.50 -9.62
N PRO A 265 1.31 19.76 -10.41
CA PRO A 265 1.21 20.63 -11.58
C PRO A 265 0.17 20.14 -12.59
N GLN A 266 -0.61 21.07 -13.14
CA GLN A 266 -1.76 20.74 -13.98
C GLN A 266 -1.38 20.13 -15.32
N ASP A 267 -0.26 20.56 -15.91
CA ASP A 267 0.33 19.98 -17.12
C ASP A 267 0.72 18.50 -16.91
N ILE A 268 1.36 18.18 -15.78
CA ILE A 268 1.70 16.79 -15.43
C ILE A 268 0.43 15.97 -15.21
N ARG A 269 -0.60 16.54 -14.59
CA ARG A 269 -1.90 15.87 -14.44
C ARG A 269 -2.49 15.50 -15.79
N GLN A 270 -2.56 16.44 -16.74
CA GLN A 270 -3.14 16.18 -18.07
C GLN A 270 -2.35 15.09 -18.82
N ASN A 271 -1.03 15.12 -18.76
CA ASN A 271 -0.21 14.06 -19.34
C ASN A 271 -0.52 12.68 -18.73
N LEU A 272 -0.65 12.59 -17.40
CA LEU A 272 -0.97 11.33 -16.74
C LEU A 272 -2.42 10.88 -16.97
N ILE A 273 -3.37 11.79 -17.20
CA ILE A 273 -4.73 11.44 -17.63
C ILE A 273 -4.66 10.66 -18.94
N GLU A 274 -3.92 11.14 -19.93
CA GLU A 274 -3.78 10.44 -21.21
C GLU A 274 -3.10 9.08 -21.05
N VAL A 275 -2.04 8.99 -20.23
CA VAL A 275 -1.34 7.73 -19.94
C VAL A 275 -2.28 6.68 -19.34
N TYR A 276 -3.16 7.06 -18.41
CA TYR A 276 -4.05 6.11 -17.72
C TYR A 276 -5.42 5.95 -18.36
N ARG A 277 -5.80 6.80 -19.33
CA ARG A 277 -7.16 6.90 -19.87
C ARG A 277 -7.78 5.54 -20.18
N GLN A 278 -7.09 4.73 -20.98
CA GLN A 278 -7.63 3.43 -21.39
C GLN A 278 -7.73 2.42 -20.23
N ASP A 279 -6.75 2.39 -19.31
CA ASP A 279 -6.78 1.47 -18.16
C ASP A 279 -7.90 1.86 -17.18
N VAL A 280 -8.14 3.16 -16.96
CA VAL A 280 -9.24 3.66 -16.13
C VAL A 280 -10.59 3.35 -16.76
N LEU A 281 -10.76 3.51 -18.08
CA LEU A 281 -12.00 3.14 -18.76
C LEU A 281 -12.28 1.64 -18.68
N ASN A 282 -11.25 0.80 -18.83
CA ASN A 282 -11.38 -0.64 -18.67
C ASN A 282 -11.73 -1.01 -17.21
N LEU A 283 -11.08 -0.36 -16.23
CA LEU A 283 -11.36 -0.52 -14.80
C LEU A 283 -12.80 -0.12 -14.46
N GLN A 284 -13.29 0.99 -15.02
CA GLN A 284 -14.64 1.50 -14.83
C GLN A 284 -15.68 0.45 -15.22
N ASN A 285 -15.53 -0.09 -16.43
CA ASN A 285 -16.40 -1.14 -16.95
C ASN A 285 -16.31 -2.42 -16.11
N PHE A 286 -15.09 -2.80 -15.72
CA PHE A 286 -14.86 -3.98 -14.89
C PHE A 286 -15.50 -3.87 -13.49
N LEU A 287 -15.40 -2.71 -12.85
CA LEU A 287 -15.98 -2.46 -11.53
C LEU A 287 -17.48 -2.12 -11.59
N GLN A 288 -18.04 -1.90 -12.78
CA GLN A 288 -19.40 -1.38 -12.98
C GLN A 288 -19.66 -0.13 -12.13
N ARG A 289 -18.67 0.77 -12.10
CA ARG A 289 -18.67 1.94 -11.24
C ARG A 289 -18.04 3.11 -11.96
N ASP A 290 -18.68 4.28 -11.91
CA ASP A 290 -18.15 5.50 -12.51
C ASP A 290 -16.79 5.92 -11.92
N LEU A 291 -15.81 6.07 -12.81
CA LEU A 291 -14.45 6.54 -12.52
C LEU A 291 -14.08 7.75 -13.40
N SER A 292 -15.06 8.37 -14.06
CA SER A 292 -14.83 9.53 -14.94
C SER A 292 -14.14 10.69 -14.22
N HIS A 293 -14.42 10.87 -12.92
CA HIS A 293 -13.75 11.84 -12.05
C HIS A 293 -12.24 11.60 -11.86
N TRP A 294 -11.70 10.45 -12.26
CA TRP A 294 -10.25 10.21 -12.30
C TRP A 294 -9.57 10.75 -13.56
N LEU A 295 -10.36 11.12 -14.57
CA LEU A 295 -9.91 11.62 -15.87
C LEU A 295 -10.18 13.13 -16.04
N GLN A 296 -10.21 13.87 -14.92
CA GLN A 296 -10.43 15.32 -14.83
C GLN A 296 -9.20 16.04 -14.26
#